data_AF-A0A920TX87-F1
#
_entry.id   AF-A0A920TX87-F1
#
_cell.length_a   1.000
_cell.length_b   1.000
_cell.length_c   1.000
_cell.angle_alpha   90.00
_cell.angle_beta   90.00
_cell.angle_gamma   90.00
#
_symmetry.space_group_name_H-M   'P 1'
#
loop_
_entity.id
_entity.type
_entity.pdbx_description
1 polymer ?
#
loop_
_entity_poly.entity_id
_entity_poly.type
_entity_poly.pdbx_seq_one_letter_code
_entity_poly.pdbx_strand_id
1 'polypeptide(L)'
;MKRKFINGAFNHPRELTDKAVEGLNALMHAGASLVNQTPLVKGVNDDPDVLADLFSKLSFIGVPPYYVFLCRPTLGNETYSVPIEKGYEIFEKARIRCSGLPKELALLCRMNQEKLK
;
A
#
# COMPACT_ATOMS: atom_id res chain seq x y z
N MET A 1 -24.62 12.84 8.73
CA MET A 1 -24.15 12.49 7.36
C MET A 1 -23.08 11.42 7.50
N LYS A 2 -23.23 10.23 6.88
CA LYS A 2 -22.22 9.15 6.98
C LYS A 2 -21.08 9.45 6.01
N ARG A 3 -19.85 9.50 6.51
CA ARG A 3 -18.65 9.67 5.68
C ARG A 3 -18.41 8.39 4.90
N LYS A 4 -18.31 8.49 3.57
CA LYS A 4 -18.02 7.33 2.72
C LYS A 4 -16.51 7.18 2.60
N PHE A 5 -16.01 5.99 2.92
CA PHE A 5 -14.60 5.65 2.73
C PHE A 5 -14.43 4.86 1.46
N ILE A 6 -13.44 5.21 0.66
CA ILE A 6 -13.06 4.49 -0.55
C ILE A 6 -11.59 4.09 -0.42
N ASN A 7 -11.31 2.82 -0.67
CA ASN A 7 -9.96 2.28 -0.68
C ASN A 7 -9.40 2.31 -2.10
N GLY A 8 -8.27 2.98 -2.29
CA GLY A 8 -7.41 2.86 -3.47
C GLY A 8 -6.58 1.58 -3.43
N ALA A 9 -6.09 1.17 -4.60
CA ALA A 9 -5.26 -0.02 -4.80
C ALA A 9 -4.00 0.32 -5.60
N PHE A 10 -3.31 1.40 -5.24
CA PHE A 10 -2.07 1.82 -5.87
C PHE A 10 -0.88 1.06 -5.28
N ASN A 11 -0.07 0.48 -6.17
CA ASN A 11 1.07 -0.37 -5.85
C ASN A 11 2.40 0.25 -6.22
N HIS A 12 2.42 1.15 -7.20
CA HIS A 12 3.64 1.76 -7.70
C HIS A 12 3.42 3.26 -7.99
N PRO A 13 4.41 4.15 -7.72
CA PRO A 13 4.28 5.59 -7.98
C PRO A 13 3.86 5.96 -9.41
N ARG A 14 4.25 5.14 -10.40
CA ARG A 14 3.88 5.31 -11.82
C ARG A 14 2.38 5.20 -12.08
N GLU A 15 1.62 4.56 -11.19
CA GLU A 15 0.17 4.43 -11.32
C GLU A 15 -0.56 5.73 -10.96
N LEU A 16 0.10 6.65 -10.23
CA LEU A 16 -0.39 7.99 -9.92
C LEU A 16 -0.23 8.93 -11.11
N THR A 17 -0.86 8.57 -12.22
CA THR A 17 -0.96 9.39 -13.43
C THR A 17 -1.86 10.61 -13.20
N ASP A 18 -1.74 11.63 -14.04
CA ASP A 18 -2.60 12.83 -13.95
C ASP A 18 -4.10 12.48 -13.93
N LYS A 19 -4.52 11.51 -14.76
CA LYS A 19 -5.91 11.02 -14.79
C LYS A 19 -6.32 10.33 -13.49
N ALA A 20 -5.42 9.55 -12.89
CA ALA A 20 -5.69 8.90 -11.62
C ALA A 20 -5.86 9.95 -10.51
N VAL A 21 -4.98 10.94 -10.46
CA VAL A 21 -5.05 12.05 -9.49
C VAL A 21 -6.31 12.88 -9.68
N GLU A 22 -6.71 13.18 -10.92
CA GLU A 22 -7.97 13.86 -11.23
C GLU A 22 -9.19 13.09 -10.69
N GLY A 23 -9.23 11.76 -10.91
CA GLY A 23 -10.29 10.91 -10.38
C GLY A 23 -10.35 10.88 -8.86
N LEU A 24 -9.20 10.79 -8.19
CA LEU A 24 -9.12 10.86 -6.72
C LEU A 24 -9.61 12.21 -6.21
N ASN A 25 -9.21 13.30 -6.86
CA ASN A 25 -9.68 14.64 -6.53
C ASN A 25 -11.20 14.75 -6.67
N ALA A 26 -11.79 14.25 -7.77
CA ALA A 26 -13.23 14.28 -7.97
C ALA A 26 -13.99 13.55 -6.85
N LEU A 27 -13.48 12.39 -6.41
CA LEU A 27 -14.07 11.64 -5.29
C LEU A 27 -13.98 12.41 -3.96
N MET A 28 -12.85 13.06 -3.68
CA MET A 28 -12.69 13.89 -2.48
C MET A 28 -13.62 15.10 -2.49
N HIS A 29 -13.76 15.78 -3.64
CA HIS A 29 -14.71 16.90 -3.79
C HIS A 29 -16.17 16.46 -3.62
N ALA A 30 -16.51 15.22 -3.97
CA ALA A 30 -17.81 14.63 -3.70
C ALA A 30 -18.03 14.23 -2.23
N GLY A 31 -17.05 14.46 -1.35
CA GLY A 31 -17.13 14.21 0.09
C GLY A 31 -16.70 12.80 0.54
N ALA A 32 -16.03 12.03 -0.33
CA ALA A 32 -15.43 10.75 0.05
C ALA A 32 -14.11 10.96 0.79
N SER A 33 -13.84 10.11 1.79
CA SER A 33 -12.52 9.99 2.41
C SER A 33 -11.76 8.84 1.75
N LEU A 34 -10.56 9.12 1.26
CA LEU A 34 -9.77 8.16 0.52
C LEU A 34 -8.63 7.64 1.40
N VAL A 35 -8.32 6.35 1.25
CA VAL A 35 -7.13 5.73 1.83
C VAL A 35 -6.58 4.70 0.84
N ASN A 36 -5.29 4.34 0.92
CA ASN A 36 -4.71 3.36 -0.02
C ASN A 36 -4.30 2.06 0.67
N GLN A 37 -4.60 0.92 0.04
CA GLN A 37 -4.08 -0.38 0.44
C GLN A 37 -3.08 -0.88 -0.60
N THR A 38 -1.88 -1.25 -0.14
CA THR A 38 -0.78 -1.64 -1.02
C THR A 38 -0.37 -3.09 -0.75
N PRO A 39 -0.76 -4.08 -1.58
CA PRO A 39 -0.11 -5.37 -1.57
C PRO A 39 1.38 -5.23 -1.92
N LEU A 40 2.21 -5.95 -1.19
CA LEU A 40 3.63 -6.10 -1.48
C LEU A 40 3.81 -7.19 -2.54
N VAL A 41 4.38 -6.81 -3.68
CA VAL A 41 4.46 -7.63 -4.89
C VAL A 41 5.90 -7.62 -5.40
N LYS A 42 6.48 -8.81 -5.49
CA LYS A 42 7.83 -9.02 -6.01
C LYS A 42 7.95 -8.53 -7.45
N GLY A 43 8.97 -7.72 -7.73
CA GLY A 43 9.25 -7.13 -9.04
C GLY A 43 8.42 -5.88 -9.36
N VAL A 44 7.54 -5.45 -8.45
CA VAL A 44 6.74 -4.23 -8.62
C VAL A 44 7.12 -3.20 -7.57
N ASN A 45 6.97 -3.54 -6.29
CA ASN A 45 7.18 -2.61 -5.17
C ASN A 45 7.93 -3.26 -4.00
N ASP A 46 8.69 -4.33 -4.26
CA ASP A 46 9.55 -4.97 -3.26
C ASP A 46 10.89 -4.25 -3.07
N ASP A 47 10.84 -2.91 -3.07
CA ASP A 47 11.96 -2.01 -2.86
C ASP A 47 11.55 -0.89 -1.87
N PRO A 48 12.34 -0.62 -0.80
CA PRO A 48 12.01 0.39 0.19
C PRO A 48 11.86 1.80 -0.35
N ASP A 49 12.67 2.18 -1.34
CA ASP A 49 12.67 3.52 -1.92
C ASP A 49 11.43 3.71 -2.81
N VAL A 50 11.02 2.66 -3.53
CA VAL A 50 9.78 2.64 -4.32
C VAL A 50 8.54 2.80 -3.43
N LEU A 51 8.47 2.08 -2.31
CA LEU A 51 7.36 2.22 -1.36
C LEU A 51 7.35 3.59 -0.69
N ALA A 52 8.51 4.11 -0.29
CA ALA A 52 8.61 5.43 0.33
C ALA A 52 8.14 6.54 -0.63
N ASP A 53 8.55 6.49 -1.90
CA ASP A 53 8.08 7.42 -2.94
C ASP A 53 6.56 7.32 -3.13
N LEU A 54 6.01 6.11 -3.16
CA LEU A 54 4.56 5.90 -3.28
C LEU A 54 3.81 6.52 -2.11
N PHE A 55 4.23 6.24 -0.87
CA PHE A 55 3.57 6.75 0.32
C PHE A 55 3.67 8.27 0.45
N SER A 56 4.80 8.84 0.06
CA SER A 56 4.99 10.29 0.01
C SER A 56 4.03 10.94 -0.98
N LYS A 57 3.96 10.43 -2.22
CA LYS A 57 3.06 10.96 -3.25
C LYS A 57 1.60 10.80 -2.89
N LEU A 58 1.20 9.63 -2.38
CA LEU A 58 -0.15 9.36 -1.90
C LEU A 58 -0.57 10.33 -0.79
N SER A 59 0.32 10.58 0.18
CA SER A 59 0.07 11.52 1.26
C SER A 59 -0.03 12.96 0.74
N PHE A 60 0.82 13.34 -0.22
CA PHE A 60 0.79 14.66 -0.84
C PHE A 60 -0.53 14.94 -1.56
N ILE A 61 -1.11 13.94 -2.24
CA ILE A 61 -2.40 14.08 -2.93
C ILE A 61 -3.62 13.86 -2.01
N GLY A 62 -3.43 13.73 -0.70
CA GLY A 62 -4.54 13.59 0.26
C GLY A 62 -5.14 12.17 0.37
N VAL A 63 -4.44 11.15 -0.12
CA VAL A 63 -4.84 9.74 -0.02
C VAL A 63 -3.86 9.02 0.91
N PRO A 64 -3.97 9.14 2.23
CA PRO A 64 -3.01 8.55 3.14
C PRO A 64 -2.90 7.03 2.94
N PRO A 65 -1.68 6.48 2.99
CA PRO A 65 -1.50 5.04 2.92
C PRO A 65 -2.06 4.40 4.20
N TYR A 66 -2.80 3.30 4.07
CA TYR A 66 -3.51 2.66 5.18
C TYR A 66 -2.78 1.43 5.71
N TYR A 67 -2.58 0.43 4.85
CA TYR A 67 -1.84 -0.79 5.19
C TYR A 67 -1.05 -1.30 4.00
N VAL A 68 0.09 -1.92 4.31
CA VAL A 68 0.82 -2.78 3.37
C VAL A 68 0.43 -4.22 3.64
N PHE A 69 0.06 -4.97 2.60
CA PHE A 69 -0.35 -6.37 2.74
C PHE A 69 0.70 -7.33 2.19
N LEU A 70 1.14 -8.28 3.00
CA LEU A 70 1.94 -9.41 2.52
C LEU A 70 1.02 -10.49 1.94
N CYS A 71 1.09 -10.67 0.62
CA CYS A 71 0.31 -11.68 -0.08
C CYS A 71 0.67 -13.09 0.36
N ARG A 72 -0.34 -13.92 0.60
CA ARG A 72 -0.14 -15.34 0.86
C ARG A 72 0.24 -16.05 -0.45
N PRO A 73 1.26 -16.92 -0.44
CA PRO A 73 1.53 -17.78 -1.57
C PRO A 73 0.37 -18.75 -1.76
N THR A 74 -0.22 -18.71 -2.95
CA THR A 74 -1.28 -19.57 -3.44
C THR A 74 -0.94 -19.98 -4.87
N LEU A 75 -1.53 -21.07 -5.36
CA LEU A 75 -1.32 -21.52 -6.72
C LEU A 75 -1.56 -20.38 -7.73
N GLY A 76 -0.52 -19.96 -8.45
CA GLY A 76 -0.56 -18.89 -9.45
C GLY A 76 0.02 -17.53 -9.05
N ASN A 77 0.24 -17.25 -7.75
CA ASN A 77 0.87 -15.99 -7.31
C ASN A 77 2.24 -16.16 -6.62
N GLU A 78 2.76 -17.39 -6.54
CA GLU A 78 4.02 -17.70 -5.86
C GLU A 78 5.20 -16.88 -6.42
N THR A 79 5.26 -16.72 -7.75
CA THR A 79 6.31 -15.94 -8.42
C THR A 79 6.33 -14.47 -7.98
N TYR A 80 5.20 -13.94 -7.56
CA TYR A 80 5.02 -12.55 -7.12
C TYR A 80 5.07 -12.40 -5.59
N SER A 81 5.19 -13.51 -4.86
CA SER A 81 5.20 -13.51 -3.41
C SER A 81 6.56 -13.05 -2.87
N VAL A 82 6.53 -12.28 -1.78
CA VAL A 82 7.73 -11.84 -1.05
C VAL A 82 7.79 -12.62 0.27
N PRO A 83 8.95 -13.22 0.64
CA PRO A 83 9.12 -13.83 1.95
C PRO A 83 8.79 -12.85 3.08
N ILE A 84 8.20 -13.33 4.17
CA ILE A 84 7.68 -12.46 5.25
C ILE A 84 8.79 -11.60 5.85
N GLU A 85 9.96 -12.20 6.10
CA GLU A 85 11.13 -11.54 6.66
C GLU A 85 11.61 -10.42 5.74
N LYS A 86 11.72 -10.71 4.44
CA LYS A 86 12.10 -9.71 3.43
C LYS A 86 11.05 -8.60 3.34
N GLY A 87 9.77 -8.95 3.37
CA GLY A 87 8.68 -7.98 3.32
C GLY A 87 8.65 -7.05 4.52
N TYR A 88 8.89 -7.59 5.72
CA TYR A 88 9.05 -6.81 6.94
C TYR A 88 10.24 -5.86 6.85
N GLU A 89 11.39 -6.35 6.39
CA GLU A 89 12.58 -5.52 6.20
C GLU A 89 12.34 -4.37 5.21
N ILE A 90 11.72 -4.67 4.07
CA ILE A 90 11.36 -3.67 3.06
C ILE A 90 10.43 -2.61 3.66
N PHE A 91 9.38 -3.05 4.34
CA PHE A 91 8.39 -2.18 4.96
C PHE A 91 9.02 -1.26 6.02
N GLU A 92 9.80 -1.81 6.95
CA GLU A 92 10.45 -1.01 8.00
C GLU A 92 11.42 0.02 7.41
N LYS A 93 12.20 -0.39 6.41
CA LYS A 93 13.10 0.50 5.69
C LYS A 93 12.34 1.64 4.98
N ALA A 94 11.20 1.36 4.37
CA ALA A 94 10.35 2.37 3.74
C ALA A 94 9.75 3.32 4.79
N ARG A 95 9.24 2.76 5.91
CA ARG A 95 8.62 3.51 7.01
C ARG A 95 9.59 4.50 7.65
N ILE A 96 10.85 4.11 7.86
CA ILE A 96 11.90 4.99 8.40
C ILE A 96 12.17 6.19 7.48
N ARG A 97 12.12 6.00 6.17
CA ARG A 97 12.36 7.06 5.16
C ARG A 97 11.21 8.05 5.05
N CYS A 98 9.99 7.62 5.39
CA CYS A 98 8.83 8.50 5.34
C CYS A 98 8.77 9.44 6.56
N SER A 99 8.10 10.58 6.40
CA SER A 99 7.79 11.52 7.48
C SER A 99 6.27 11.70 7.62
N GLY A 100 5.77 11.95 8.83
CA GLY A 100 4.33 12.20 9.07
C GLY A 100 3.46 10.94 9.05
N LEU A 101 2.25 11.04 8.48
CA LEU A 101 1.20 10.00 8.47
C LEU A 101 1.67 8.61 8.02
N PRO A 102 2.56 8.45 7.01
CA PRO A 102 3.07 7.14 6.64
C PRO A 102 3.90 6.44 7.73
N LYS A 103 4.35 7.14 8.79
CA LYS A 103 5.03 6.46 9.92
C LYS A 103 4.07 5.62 10.77
N GLU A 104 2.78 5.91 10.72
CA GLU A 104 1.71 5.20 11.44
C GLU A 104 1.16 4.00 10.65
N LEU A 105 1.70 3.73 9.46
CA LEU A 105 1.38 2.56 8.65
C LEU A 105 1.60 1.27 9.45
N ALA A 106 0.71 0.29 9.26
CA ALA A 106 0.94 -1.08 9.71
C ALA A 106 1.16 -2.03 8.53
N LEU A 107 2.07 -2.97 8.72
CA LEU A 107 2.22 -4.13 7.85
C LEU A 107 1.23 -5.21 8.31
N LEU A 108 0.27 -5.53 7.45
CA LEU A 108 -0.69 -6.59 7.71
C LEU A 108 -0.22 -7.89 7.05
N CYS A 109 0.07 -8.88 7.88
CA CYS A 109 0.33 -10.25 7.43
C CYS A 109 -0.79 -11.16 7.95
N ARG A 110 -1.46 -11.90 7.06
CA ARG A 110 -2.34 -13.00 7.46
C ARG A 110 -1.59 -14.33 7.27
N MET A 111 -1.23 -14.96 8.38
CA MET A 111 -0.71 -16.34 8.37
C MET A 111 -1.83 -17.34 8.09
N ASN A 112 -1.51 -18.45 7.40
CA ASN A 112 -2.43 -19.56 7.21
C ASN A 112 -2.51 -20.40 8.49
N GLN A 113 -3.73 -20.67 9.00
CA GLN A 113 -3.94 -21.64 10.09
C GLN A 113 -3.69 -23.10 9.66
N GLU A 114 -3.40 -23.35 8.39
CA GLU A 114 -3.31 -24.72 7.85
C GLU A 114 -1.89 -25.32 7.84
N LYS A 115 -0.86 -24.61 8.35
CA LYS A 115 0.48 -25.17 8.58
C LYS A 115 0.83 -25.37 10.06
N LEU A 116 -0.13 -25.22 10.97
CA LEU A 116 -0.06 -25.77 12.34
C LEU A 116 -0.95 -27.02 12.42
N LYS A 117 -0.55 -28.08 11.72
CA LYS A 117 -0.99 -29.45 11.98
C LYS A 117 0.19 -30.38 11.75
#